data_AF-A0A510E604-F1
#
_entry.id   AF-A0A510E604-F1
#
_cell.length_a   1.000
_cell.length_b   1.000
_cell.length_c   1.000
_cell.angle_alpha   90.00
_cell.angle_beta   90.00
_cell.angle_gamma   90.00
#
_symmetry.space_group_name_H-M   'P 1'
#
loop_
_entity.id
_entity.type
_entity.pdbx_description
1 polymer ?
#
loop_
_entity_poly.entity_id
_entity_poly.type
_entity_poly.pdbx_seq_one_letter_code
_entity_poly.pdbx_strand_id
1 'polypeptide(L)'
;MESVSEVVGKEFRSLVKVFRFYIVLRRFNYIDPLIYALDTNCVRDVIAQALRDYTSYLSSATVKSVNLYYKGQVKTYQIPCLVTAKSSEIPSTFLRAYPDIVHGVDKSDDLCISPVTWTKHGNPVLVNPRKVKDFLKNVEQDIGFARSLISIAVGE
;
A
#
# COMPACT_ATOMS: atom_id res chain seq x y z
N MET A 1 16.77 21.70 4.69
CA MET A 1 15.31 21.70 4.54
C MET A 1 14.95 20.32 4.03
N GLU A 2 14.06 19.58 4.71
CA GLU A 2 13.70 18.21 4.30
C GLU A 2 12.87 18.28 3.00
N SER A 3 13.15 17.39 2.04
CA SER A 3 12.43 17.35 0.76
C SER A 3 11.02 16.78 0.92
N VAL A 4 10.10 17.12 0.00
CA VAL A 4 8.73 16.56 0.02
C VAL A 4 8.75 15.03 0.01
N SER A 5 9.63 14.41 -0.79
CA SER A 5 9.77 12.95 -0.84
C SER A 5 10.18 12.35 0.52
N GLU A 6 11.16 12.95 1.20
CA GLU A 6 11.58 12.50 2.54
C GLU A 6 10.45 12.60 3.58
N VAL A 7 9.72 13.71 3.57
CA VAL A 7 8.55 13.90 4.44
C VAL A 7 7.48 12.84 4.13
N VAL A 8 7.18 12.59 2.86
CA VAL A 8 6.21 11.57 2.44
C VAL A 8 6.64 10.16 2.84
N GLY A 9 7.89 9.79 2.58
CA GLY A 9 8.43 8.48 2.93
C GLY A 9 8.46 8.21 4.44
N LYS A 10 8.70 9.23 5.26
CA LYS A 10 8.76 9.10 6.73
C LYS A 10 7.40 9.23 7.38
N GLU A 11 6.72 10.34 7.15
CA GLU A 11 5.50 10.70 7.88
C GLU A 11 4.25 10.01 7.32
N PHE A 12 4.21 9.82 6.01
CA PHE A 12 3.05 9.34 5.29
C PHE A 12 3.24 7.91 4.74
N ARG A 13 4.21 7.15 5.30
CA ARG A 13 4.53 5.77 4.91
C ARG A 13 3.34 4.82 4.84
N SER A 14 2.36 5.00 5.74
CA SER A 14 1.14 4.18 5.73
C SER A 14 0.31 4.40 4.46
N LEU A 15 0.24 5.65 3.96
CA LEU A 15 -0.42 5.97 2.71
C LEU A 15 0.35 5.40 1.52
N VAL A 16 1.68 5.53 1.52
CA VAL A 16 2.54 4.92 0.48
C VAL A 16 2.22 3.44 0.30
N LYS A 17 2.14 2.68 1.40
CA LYS A 17 1.82 1.25 1.37
C LYS A 17 0.40 0.96 0.88
N VAL A 18 -0.60 1.78 1.23
CA VAL A 18 -1.97 1.65 0.73
C VAL A 18 -2.03 1.88 -0.79
N PHE A 19 -1.33 2.89 -1.30
CA PHE A 19 -1.30 3.14 -2.74
C PHE A 19 -0.47 2.09 -3.50
N ARG A 20 0.59 1.54 -2.88
CA ARG A 20 1.32 0.38 -3.41
C ARG A 20 0.43 -0.86 -3.53
N PHE A 21 -0.47 -1.07 -2.56
CA PHE A 21 -1.51 -2.11 -2.67
C PHE A 21 -2.39 -1.92 -3.91
N TYR A 22 -2.82 -0.70 -4.22
CA TYR A 22 -3.58 -0.42 -5.45
C TYR A 22 -2.78 -0.61 -6.73
N ILE A 23 -1.48 -0.29 -6.73
CA ILE A 23 -0.57 -0.56 -7.85
C ILE A 23 -0.47 -2.07 -8.12
N VAL A 24 -0.30 -2.88 -7.08
CA VAL A 24 -0.26 -4.35 -7.20
C VAL A 24 -1.57 -4.91 -7.77
N LEU A 25 -2.71 -4.35 -7.35
CA LEU A 25 -4.02 -4.69 -7.90
C LEU A 25 -4.30 -4.09 -9.29
N ARG A 26 -3.38 -3.29 -9.84
CA ARG A 26 -3.52 -2.57 -11.11
C ARG A 26 -4.77 -1.67 -11.17
N ARG A 27 -5.20 -1.13 -10.03
CA ARG A 27 -6.29 -0.13 -9.94
C ARG A 27 -5.74 1.27 -10.19
N PHE A 28 -5.24 1.50 -11.42
CA PHE A 28 -4.56 2.74 -11.80
C PHE A 28 -5.47 3.97 -11.86
N ASN A 29 -6.79 3.79 -11.81
CA ASN A 29 -7.74 4.87 -11.61
C ASN A 29 -7.52 5.64 -10.28
N TYR A 30 -6.85 5.04 -9.29
CA TYR A 30 -6.40 5.73 -8.07
C TYR A 30 -4.98 6.28 -8.14
N ILE A 31 -4.24 5.98 -9.22
CA ILE A 31 -2.81 6.29 -9.35
C ILE A 31 -2.60 7.41 -10.37
N ASP A 32 -3.15 7.25 -11.57
CA ASP A 32 -2.91 8.15 -12.71
C ASP A 32 -3.28 9.61 -12.41
N PRO A 33 -4.43 9.93 -11.74
CA PRO A 33 -4.75 11.31 -11.40
C PRO A 33 -3.71 11.96 -10.48
N LEU A 34 -3.08 11.21 -9.58
CA LEU A 34 -2.07 11.73 -8.65
C LEU A 34 -0.75 12.08 -9.36
N ILE A 35 -0.53 11.53 -10.56
CA ILE A 35 0.63 11.85 -11.41
C ILE A 35 0.29 13.03 -12.32
N TYR A 36 -0.82 12.94 -13.05
CA TYR A 36 -1.08 13.78 -14.22
C TYR A 36 -2.05 14.93 -13.97
N ALA A 37 -2.94 14.84 -12.98
CA ALA A 37 -3.87 15.93 -12.72
C ALA A 37 -3.12 17.15 -12.19
N LEU A 38 -3.64 18.34 -12.51
CA LEU A 38 -3.15 19.62 -12.02
C LEU A 38 -4.09 20.24 -10.97
N ASP A 39 -5.34 19.75 -10.90
CA ASP A 39 -6.33 20.19 -9.92
C ASP A 39 -6.19 19.41 -8.60
N THR A 40 -5.85 20.13 -7.54
CA THR A 40 -5.67 19.56 -6.20
C THR A 40 -6.98 19.03 -5.61
N ASN A 41 -8.14 19.57 -5.99
CA ASN A 41 -9.44 19.05 -5.52
C ASN A 41 -9.71 17.67 -6.10
N CYS A 42 -9.57 17.51 -7.43
CA CYS A 42 -9.66 16.22 -8.09
C CYS A 42 -8.73 15.17 -7.46
N VAL A 43 -7.47 15.53 -7.22
CA VAL A 43 -6.49 14.62 -6.59
C VAL A 43 -6.94 14.20 -5.18
N ARG A 44 -7.41 15.14 -4.36
CA ARG A 44 -7.90 14.87 -3.01
C ARG A 44 -9.12 13.96 -3.01
N ASP A 45 -10.05 14.15 -3.95
CA ASP A 45 -11.24 13.31 -4.09
C ASP A 45 -10.87 11.89 -4.47
N VAL A 46 -9.94 11.71 -5.40
CA VAL A 46 -9.40 10.38 -5.78
C VAL A 46 -8.75 9.70 -4.58
N ILE A 47 -7.94 10.42 -3.79
CA ILE A 47 -7.34 9.87 -2.56
C ILE A 47 -8.42 9.47 -1.56
N ALA A 48 -9.42 10.31 -1.33
CA ALA A 48 -10.51 10.02 -0.41
C ALA A 48 -11.31 8.77 -0.84
N GLN A 49 -11.58 8.64 -2.15
CA GLN A 49 -12.25 7.47 -2.71
C GLN A 49 -11.39 6.21 -2.54
N ALA A 50 -10.10 6.28 -2.83
CA ALA A 50 -9.17 5.16 -2.63
C ALA A 50 -9.14 4.69 -1.17
N LEU A 51 -9.15 5.62 -0.20
CA LEU A 51 -9.16 5.27 1.22
C LEU A 51 -10.50 4.69 1.69
N ARG A 52 -11.62 5.14 1.09
CA ARG A 52 -12.94 4.56 1.33
C ARG A 52 -13.00 3.12 0.84
N ASP A 53 -12.60 2.87 -0.40
CA ASP A 53 -12.52 1.51 -0.97
C ASP A 53 -11.60 0.61 -0.15
N TYR A 54 -10.48 1.16 0.35
CA TYR A 54 -9.54 0.41 1.17
C TYR A 54 -10.21 -0.10 2.46
N THR A 55 -11.13 0.69 3.03
CA THR A 55 -11.93 0.28 4.19
C THR A 55 -12.82 -0.92 3.88
N SER A 56 -13.36 -1.01 2.65
CA SER A 56 -14.13 -2.18 2.21
C SER A 56 -13.27 -3.43 2.08
N TYR A 57 -12.02 -3.30 1.63
CA TYR A 57 -11.06 -4.40 1.64
C TYR A 57 -10.75 -4.84 3.07
N LEU A 58 -10.46 -3.89 3.98
CA LEU A 58 -10.21 -4.18 5.40
C LEU A 58 -11.37 -4.95 6.04
N SER A 59 -12.62 -4.54 5.80
CA SER A 59 -13.79 -5.18 6.42
C SER A 59 -14.11 -6.56 5.86
N SER A 60 -13.65 -6.85 4.64
CA SER A 60 -13.90 -8.13 3.95
C SER A 60 -12.71 -9.10 4.04
N ALA A 61 -11.65 -8.70 4.77
CA ALA A 61 -10.41 -9.46 4.83
C ALA A 61 -10.61 -10.82 5.51
N THR A 62 -9.99 -11.85 4.96
CA THR A 62 -10.01 -13.21 5.53
C THR A 62 -8.66 -13.57 6.11
N VAL A 63 -8.61 -14.17 7.30
CA VAL A 63 -7.33 -14.56 7.91
C VAL A 63 -6.73 -15.73 7.14
N LYS A 64 -5.45 -15.61 6.77
CA LYS A 64 -4.67 -16.63 6.06
C LYS A 64 -3.32 -16.85 6.74
N SER A 65 -2.84 -18.08 6.65
CA SER A 65 -1.45 -18.42 6.96
C SER A 65 -0.57 -17.97 5.80
N VAL A 66 0.35 -17.04 6.01
CA VAL A 66 1.18 -16.45 4.94
C VAL A 66 2.66 -16.46 5.31
N ASN A 67 3.50 -16.62 4.29
CA ASN A 67 4.95 -16.58 4.41
C ASN A 67 5.44 -15.15 4.26
N LEU A 68 5.97 -14.58 5.36
CA LEU A 68 6.48 -13.21 5.41
C LEU A 68 7.99 -13.19 5.62
N TYR A 69 8.66 -12.26 4.94
CA TYR A 69 10.08 -12.02 5.12
C TYR A 69 10.34 -11.00 6.23
N TYR A 70 11.08 -11.41 7.27
CA TYR A 70 11.50 -10.55 8.38
C TYR A 70 12.96 -10.81 8.73
N LYS A 71 13.78 -9.76 8.69
CA LYS A 71 15.20 -9.80 9.11
C LYS A 71 15.98 -10.99 8.51
N GLY A 72 15.83 -11.24 7.22
CA GLY A 72 16.58 -12.32 6.56
C GLY A 72 15.91 -13.69 6.56
N GLN A 73 14.77 -13.84 7.25
CA GLN A 73 14.11 -15.12 7.45
C GLN A 73 12.68 -15.09 6.94
N VAL A 74 12.26 -16.16 6.27
CA VAL A 74 10.86 -16.40 5.95
C VAL A 74 10.22 -17.10 7.15
N LYS A 75 9.12 -16.54 7.65
CA LYS A 75 8.33 -17.11 8.75
C LYS A 75 6.86 -17.03 8.40
N THR A 76 6.11 -18.01 8.88
CA THR A 76 4.68 -18.11 8.63
C THR A 76 3.90 -17.38 9.73
N TYR A 77 2.94 -16.55 9.35
CA TYR A 77 2.08 -15.79 10.26
C TYR A 77 0.62 -15.86 9.83
N GLN A 78 -0.28 -15.75 10.79
CA GLN A 78 -1.71 -15.56 10.52
C GLN A 78 -1.99 -14.05 10.39
N ILE A 79 -2.35 -13.57 9.20
CA ILE A 79 -2.72 -12.17 8.99
C ILE A 79 -4.03 -12.06 8.20
N PRO A 80 -4.76 -10.93 8.30
CA PRO A 80 -5.86 -10.65 7.40
C PRO A 80 -5.35 -10.43 5.97
N CYS A 81 -5.92 -11.20 5.05
CA CYS A 81 -5.70 -11.12 3.63
C CYS A 81 -6.79 -10.28 2.97
N LEU A 82 -6.42 -9.12 2.40
CA LEU A 82 -7.37 -8.21 1.77
C LEU A 82 -7.90 -8.76 0.46
N VAL A 83 -7.00 -9.34 -0.35
CA VAL A 83 -7.35 -10.05 -1.58
C VAL A 83 -6.55 -11.34 -1.64
N THR A 84 -7.24 -12.45 -1.85
CA THR A 84 -6.60 -13.71 -2.25
C THR A 84 -6.67 -13.81 -3.76
N ALA A 85 -5.53 -13.97 -4.41
CA ALA A 85 -5.42 -14.06 -5.86
C ALA A 85 -4.65 -15.32 -6.24
N LYS A 86 -4.94 -15.91 -7.39
CA LYS A 86 -4.11 -17.00 -7.91
C LYS A 86 -2.76 -16.45 -8.34
N SER A 87 -1.70 -17.24 -8.22
CA SER A 87 -0.36 -16.86 -8.70
C SER A 87 -0.32 -16.47 -10.18
N SER A 88 -1.23 -16.97 -11.01
CA SER A 88 -1.37 -16.61 -12.43
C SER A 88 -1.98 -15.22 -12.67
N GLU A 89 -2.66 -14.63 -11.68
CA GLU A 89 -3.38 -13.34 -11.82
C GLU A 89 -2.47 -12.15 -11.49
N ILE A 90 -1.34 -12.41 -10.83
CA ILE A 90 -0.38 -11.42 -10.36
C ILE A 90 0.95 -11.64 -11.08
N PRO A 91 1.59 -10.60 -11.63
CA PRO A 91 2.92 -10.73 -12.21
C PRO A 91 3.92 -11.31 -11.21
N SER A 92 4.67 -12.34 -11.60
CA SER A 92 5.63 -13.02 -10.72
C SER A 92 6.72 -12.09 -10.17
N THR A 93 7.04 -11.03 -10.91
CA THR A 93 7.98 -9.98 -10.48
C THR A 93 7.48 -9.20 -9.25
N PHE A 94 6.17 -9.13 -9.00
CA PHE A 94 5.60 -8.35 -7.91
C PHE A 94 5.91 -8.96 -6.52
N LEU A 95 6.13 -10.27 -6.43
CA LEU A 95 6.62 -10.90 -5.19
C LEU A 95 7.97 -10.32 -4.74
N ARG A 96 8.84 -9.99 -5.70
CA ARG A 96 10.17 -9.41 -5.42
C ARG A 96 10.12 -7.89 -5.33
N ALA A 97 9.32 -7.24 -6.17
CA ALA A 97 9.22 -5.78 -6.21
C ALA A 97 8.44 -5.21 -5.01
N TYR A 98 7.40 -5.92 -4.55
CA TYR A 98 6.51 -5.48 -3.48
C TYR A 98 6.38 -6.54 -2.37
N PRO A 99 7.50 -6.92 -1.73
CA PRO A 99 7.52 -7.98 -0.72
C PRO A 99 6.78 -7.59 0.57
N ASP A 100 6.39 -6.32 0.71
CA ASP A 100 5.57 -5.84 1.82
C ASP A 100 4.07 -5.85 1.51
N ILE A 101 3.68 -6.22 0.27
CA ILE A 101 2.30 -6.27 -0.21
C ILE A 101 1.90 -7.68 -0.67
N VAL A 102 2.78 -8.37 -1.42
CA VAL A 102 2.49 -9.66 -2.05
C VAL A 102 3.17 -10.78 -1.27
N HIS A 103 2.36 -11.68 -0.71
CA HIS A 103 2.83 -12.74 0.18
C HIS A 103 2.34 -14.10 -0.31
N GLY A 104 3.17 -15.13 -0.25
CA GLY A 104 2.72 -16.50 -0.54
C GLY A 104 1.83 -17.01 0.60
N VAL A 105 0.70 -17.64 0.26
CA VAL A 105 -0.12 -18.35 1.25
C VAL A 105 0.55 -19.70 1.56
N ASP A 106 0.69 -20.02 2.84
CA ASP A 106 1.30 -21.29 3.26
C ASP A 106 0.47 -22.48 2.75
N LYS A 107 1.14 -23.45 2.13
CA LYS A 107 0.55 -24.67 1.55
C LYS A 107 -0.54 -24.41 0.48
N SER A 108 -0.49 -23.27 -0.21
CA SER A 108 -1.35 -22.96 -1.36
C SER A 108 -0.52 -22.28 -2.46
N ASP A 109 -0.95 -22.42 -3.71
CA ASP A 109 -0.41 -21.65 -4.84
C ASP A 109 -1.02 -20.24 -4.94
N ASP A 110 -1.93 -19.91 -4.02
CA ASP A 110 -2.52 -18.59 -3.90
C ASP A 110 -1.55 -17.56 -3.30
N LEU A 111 -1.75 -16.31 -3.68
CA LEU A 111 -1.09 -15.15 -3.13
C LEU A 111 -2.06 -14.38 -2.25
N CYS A 112 -1.53 -13.91 -1.13
CA CYS A 112 -2.17 -12.93 -0.30
C CYS A 112 -1.67 -11.53 -0.63
N ILE A 113 -2.58 -10.66 -1.05
CA ILE A 113 -2.29 -9.26 -1.36
C ILE A 113 -2.79 -8.41 -0.20
N SER A 114 -1.87 -7.97 0.65
CA SER A 114 -2.13 -7.18 1.85
C SER A 114 -0.93 -6.30 2.20
N PRO A 115 -1.11 -4.99 2.44
CA PRO A 115 -0.02 -4.14 2.90
C PRO A 115 0.32 -4.45 4.36
N VAL A 116 1.50 -5.00 4.60
CA VAL A 116 1.98 -5.40 5.94
C VAL A 116 3.11 -4.49 6.41
N THR A 117 3.14 -4.22 7.71
CA THR A 117 4.27 -3.61 8.40
C THR A 117 4.62 -4.38 9.66
N TRP A 118 5.83 -4.16 10.19
CA TRP A 118 6.29 -4.82 11.40
C TRP A 118 6.16 -3.89 12.61
N THR A 119 5.68 -4.44 13.72
CA THR A 119 5.74 -3.77 15.03
C THR A 119 7.17 -3.77 15.57
N LYS A 120 7.43 -2.96 16.62
CA LYS A 120 8.73 -2.95 17.31
C LYS A 120 9.15 -4.33 17.84
N HIS A 121 8.18 -5.16 18.20
CA HIS A 121 8.40 -6.52 18.69
C HIS A 121 8.51 -7.58 17.57
N GLY A 122 8.43 -7.17 16.29
CA GLY A 122 8.54 -8.10 15.16
C GLY A 122 7.28 -8.90 14.86
N ASN A 123 6.12 -8.46 15.33
CA ASN A 123 4.83 -9.00 14.87
C ASN A 123 4.36 -8.25 13.61
N PRO A 124 3.90 -8.95 12.57
CA PRO A 124 3.33 -8.31 11.39
C PRO A 124 1.95 -7.75 11.72
N VAL A 125 1.64 -6.57 11.18
CA VAL A 125 0.33 -5.94 11.28
C VAL A 125 -0.07 -5.37 9.93
N LEU A 126 -1.36 -5.49 9.63
CA LEU A 126 -1.95 -4.86 8.45
C LEU A 126 -1.88 -3.33 8.58
N VAL A 127 -1.57 -2.65 7.48
CA VAL A 127 -1.45 -1.20 7.47
C VAL A 127 -2.81 -0.55 7.54
N ASN A 128 -2.98 0.31 8.53
CA ASN A 128 -4.06 1.29 8.58
C ASN A 128 -3.51 2.67 8.18
N PRO A 129 -4.19 3.41 7.28
CA PRO A 129 -3.76 4.74 6.87
C PRO A 129 -3.79 5.71 8.06
N ARG A 130 -2.73 6.50 8.22
CA ARG A 130 -2.56 7.50 9.29
C ARG A 130 -2.23 8.86 8.70
N LYS A 131 -2.49 9.92 9.48
CA LYS A 131 -2.25 11.33 9.08
C LYS A 131 -2.93 11.71 7.75
N VAL A 132 -4.08 11.09 7.44
CA VAL A 132 -4.81 11.33 6.18
C VAL A 132 -5.17 12.81 6.02
N LYS A 133 -5.73 13.43 7.08
CA LYS A 133 -6.13 14.84 7.06
C LYS A 133 -4.95 15.77 6.78
N ASP A 134 -3.83 15.52 7.45
CA ASP A 134 -2.61 16.32 7.26
C ASP A 134 -2.05 16.15 5.85
N PHE A 135 -2.07 14.93 5.32
CA PHE A 135 -1.63 14.67 3.95
C PHE A 135 -2.51 15.39 2.92
N LEU A 136 -3.84 15.31 3.05
CA LEU A 136 -4.76 15.99 2.14
C LEU A 136 -4.60 17.51 2.19
N LYS A 137 -4.30 18.07 3.37
CA LYS A 137 -3.98 19.50 3.52
C LYS A 137 -2.68 19.86 2.81
N ASN A 138 -1.65 19.02 2.90
CA ASN A 138 -0.40 19.23 2.17
C ASN A 138 -0.61 19.15 0.66
N VAL A 139 -1.44 18.22 0.16
CA VAL A 139 -1.79 18.12 -1.27
C VAL A 139 -2.55 19.35 -1.76
N GLU A 140 -3.42 19.94 -0.92
CA GLU A 140 -4.12 21.19 -1.24
C GLU A 140 -3.13 22.35 -1.47
N GLN A 141 -2.06 22.40 -0.68
CA GLN A 141 -1.05 23.45 -0.75
C GLN A 141 0.02 23.19 -1.83
N ASP A 142 0.38 21.92 -2.02
CA ASP A 142 1.40 21.48 -2.95
C ASP A 142 1.08 20.07 -3.50
N ILE A 143 0.70 20.02 -4.78
CA ILE A 143 0.42 18.77 -5.50
C ILE A 143 1.64 17.83 -5.57
N GLY A 144 2.85 18.35 -5.34
CA GLY A 144 4.09 17.59 -5.21
C GLY A 144 4.03 16.50 -4.14
N PHE A 145 3.21 16.65 -3.10
CA PHE A 145 2.98 15.59 -2.11
C PHE A 145 2.31 14.34 -2.72
N ALA A 146 1.33 14.53 -3.60
CA ALA A 146 0.65 13.41 -4.28
C ALA A 146 1.58 12.72 -5.28
N ARG A 147 2.37 13.49 -6.03
CA ARG A 147 3.37 12.95 -6.95
C ARG A 147 4.44 12.16 -6.22
N SER A 148 4.95 12.70 -5.12
CA SER A 148 5.94 12.01 -4.27
C SER A 148 5.37 10.73 -3.67
N LEU A 149 4.12 10.76 -3.21
CA LEU A 149 3.43 9.55 -2.70
C LEU A 149 3.43 8.42 -3.73
N ILE A 150 3.06 8.72 -4.97
CA ILE A 150 3.01 7.71 -6.03
C ILE A 150 4.39 7.28 -6.48
N SER A 151 5.35 8.22 -6.62
CA SER A 151 6.73 7.90 -6.97
C SER A 151 7.31 6.85 -6.02
N ILE A 152 7.14 7.07 -4.70
CA ILE A 152 7.60 6.12 -3.68
C ILE A 152 6.78 4.83 -3.71
N ALA A 153 5.46 4.92 -3.88
CA ALA A 153 4.60 3.73 -3.93
C ALA A 153 4.97 2.78 -5.09
N VAL A 154 5.32 3.33 -6.25
CA VAL A 154 5.70 2.57 -7.46
C VAL A 154 7.04 1.85 -7.27
N GLY A 155 8.04 2.43 -6.62
CA GLY A 155 9.34 1.75 -6.54
C GLY A 155 10.50 2.51 -5.91
N GLU A 156 10.26 3.30 -4.86
CA GLU A 156 11.30 3.67 -3.87
C GLU A 156 11.05 2.99 -2.50
#